data_AF-A0A376ZYC5-F1
#
_entry.id   AF-A0A376ZYC5-F1
#
_cell.length_a   1.000
_cell.length_b   1.000
_cell.length_c   1.000
_cell.angle_alpha   90.00
_cell.angle_beta   90.00
_cell.angle_gamma   90.00
#
_symmetry.space_group_name_H-M   'P 1'
#
loop_
_entity.id
_entity.type
_entity.pdbx_description
1 polymer ?
#
loop_
_entity_poly.entity_id
_entity_poly.type
_entity_poly.pdbx_seq_one_letter_code
_entity_poly.pdbx_strand_id
1 'polypeptide(L)'
;MTFASKSLLLAAVFAAVLSGVLWHRLDSTRHDNQTLRRELQTEQQARNTAEWLLHGQEQTMQVFSAIRAANRAARLADETEHHDAKQKITTAITGDNCSTRPVPAVAADRLRELEKTHPVPSVVILPETDAELTEATPVPPMPQPLTWGASLLWNADLLMALGQCNRDKASVREQETRRKEIYERRPEPGGGAAAR
;
A
#
# COMPACT_ATOMS: atom_id res chain seq x y z
N MET A 1 49.19 64.64 -46.96
CA MET A 1 48.27 64.31 -45.85
C MET A 1 48.96 64.58 -44.52
N THR A 2 48.40 65.44 -43.67
CA THR A 2 49.05 65.97 -42.46
C THR A 2 49.05 64.96 -41.31
N PHE A 3 50.04 65.03 -40.41
CA PHE A 3 50.20 64.08 -39.28
C PHE A 3 48.94 64.01 -38.39
N ALA A 4 48.27 65.14 -38.22
CA ALA A 4 47.03 65.28 -37.45
C ALA A 4 45.86 64.44 -38.00
N SER A 5 45.75 64.24 -39.33
CA SER A 5 44.68 63.42 -39.90
C SER A 5 44.93 61.92 -39.66
N LYS A 6 46.21 61.50 -39.58
CA LYS A 6 46.57 60.11 -39.29
C LYS A 6 46.31 59.74 -37.83
N SER A 7 46.60 60.63 -36.87
CA SER A 7 46.32 60.40 -35.46
C SER A 7 44.82 60.34 -35.15
N LEU A 8 44.01 61.17 -35.82
CA LEU A 8 42.55 61.14 -35.67
C LEU A 8 41.93 59.84 -36.20
N LEU A 9 42.44 59.33 -37.32
CA LEU A 9 42.02 58.03 -37.86
C LEU A 9 42.40 56.88 -36.91
N LEU A 10 43.61 56.88 -36.36
CA LEU A 10 44.04 55.84 -35.40
C LEU A 10 43.20 55.84 -34.12
N ALA A 11 42.88 57.02 -33.57
CA ALA A 11 42.03 57.13 -32.39
C ALA A 11 40.60 56.61 -32.63
N ALA A 12 40.03 56.91 -33.80
CA ALA A 12 38.71 56.42 -34.19
C ALA A 12 38.68 54.88 -34.31
N VAL A 13 39.73 54.28 -34.89
CA VAL A 13 39.86 52.81 -34.97
C VAL A 13 39.96 52.21 -33.57
N PHE A 14 40.78 52.78 -32.68
CA PHE A 14 40.89 52.29 -31.30
C PHE A 14 39.57 52.36 -30.54
N ALA A 15 38.82 53.47 -30.66
CA ALA A 15 37.52 53.61 -30.03
C ALA A 15 36.50 52.59 -30.55
N ALA A 16 36.52 52.29 -31.85
CA ALA A 16 35.67 51.27 -32.46
C ALA A 16 36.04 49.84 -31.99
N VAL A 17 37.33 49.55 -31.85
CA VAL A 17 37.79 48.24 -31.34
C VAL A 17 37.40 48.08 -29.86
N LEU A 18 37.61 49.11 -29.04
CA LEU A 18 37.26 49.06 -27.61
C LEU A 18 35.75 48.93 -27.39
N SER A 19 34.94 49.66 -28.16
CA SER A 19 33.48 49.52 -28.08
C SER A 19 33.04 48.11 -28.51
N GLY A 20 33.60 47.56 -29.60
CA GLY A 20 33.32 46.19 -30.04
C GLY A 20 33.68 45.12 -29.00
N VAL A 21 34.85 45.25 -28.35
CA VAL A 21 35.28 44.34 -27.27
C VAL A 21 34.35 44.43 -26.06
N LEU A 22 33.96 45.65 -25.66
CA LEU A 22 33.03 45.86 -24.54
C LEU A 22 31.65 45.27 -24.83
N TRP A 23 31.15 45.44 -26.07
CA TRP A 23 29.91 44.83 -26.54
C TRP A 23 29.97 43.31 -26.51
N HIS A 24 31.01 42.70 -27.07
CA HIS A 24 31.18 41.24 -27.07
C HIS A 24 31.25 40.68 -25.64
N ARG A 25 31.93 41.35 -24.72
CA ARG A 25 32.01 40.92 -23.32
C ARG A 25 30.65 41.01 -22.64
N LEU A 26 29.92 42.12 -22.83
CA LEU A 26 28.59 42.31 -22.26
C LEU A 26 27.57 41.30 -22.82
N ASP A 27 27.66 41.04 -24.12
CA ASP A 27 26.81 40.08 -24.83
C ASP A 27 27.10 38.64 -24.38
N SER A 28 28.38 38.25 -24.30
CA SER A 28 28.81 36.95 -23.73
C SER A 28 28.25 36.76 -22.32
N THR A 29 28.45 37.73 -21.42
CA THR A 29 27.95 37.61 -20.03
C THR A 29 26.42 37.52 -19.96
N ARG A 30 25.70 38.19 -20.87
CA ARG A 30 24.24 38.07 -20.98
C ARG A 30 23.83 36.69 -21.47
N HIS A 31 24.51 36.16 -22.48
CA HIS A 31 24.28 34.81 -22.98
C HIS A 31 24.57 33.76 -21.91
N ASP A 32 25.70 33.86 -21.22
CA ASP A 32 26.09 32.93 -20.15
C ASP A 32 25.07 32.93 -19.00
N ASN A 33 24.59 34.11 -18.58
CA ASN A 33 23.52 34.20 -17.58
C ASN A 33 22.21 33.57 -18.04
N GLN A 34 21.85 33.74 -19.31
CA GLN A 34 20.66 33.11 -19.85
C GLN A 34 20.82 31.59 -19.92
N THR A 35 22.00 31.11 -20.30
CA THR A 35 22.33 29.67 -20.35
C THR A 35 22.29 29.06 -18.96
N LEU A 36 22.99 29.64 -17.98
CA LEU A 36 23.00 29.17 -16.59
C LEU A 36 21.60 29.17 -15.97
N ARG A 37 20.75 30.16 -16.29
CA ARG A 37 19.35 30.16 -15.84
C ARG A 37 18.55 29.01 -16.43
N ARG A 38 18.76 28.69 -17.71
CA ARG A 38 18.11 27.54 -18.35
C ARG A 38 18.59 26.23 -17.74
N GLU A 39 19.90 26.07 -17.55
CA GLU A 39 20.49 24.89 -16.92
C GLU A 39 20.01 24.70 -15.48
N LEU A 40 19.98 25.78 -14.68
CA LEU A 40 19.41 25.76 -13.33
C LEU A 40 17.94 25.37 -13.36
N GLN A 41 17.14 25.95 -14.26
CA GLN A 41 15.73 25.58 -14.41
C GLN A 41 15.57 24.11 -14.78
N THR A 42 16.42 23.57 -15.66
CA THR A 42 16.36 22.14 -16.03
C THR A 42 16.71 21.23 -14.87
N GLU A 43 17.74 21.55 -14.08
CA GLU A 43 18.11 20.81 -12.86
C GLU A 43 17.04 20.91 -11.78
N GLN A 44 16.50 22.12 -11.55
CA GLN A 44 15.44 22.36 -10.59
C GLN A 44 14.17 21.60 -10.97
N GLN A 45 13.83 21.59 -12.26
CA GLN A 45 12.66 20.87 -12.76
C GLN A 45 12.84 19.36 -12.62
N ALA A 46 14.02 18.82 -12.92
CA ALA A 46 14.33 17.41 -12.68
C ALA A 46 14.18 17.05 -11.19
N ARG A 47 14.72 17.86 -10.28
CA ARG A 47 14.57 17.67 -8.82
C ARG A 47 13.12 17.74 -8.37
N ASN A 48 12.38 18.77 -8.75
CA ASN A 48 10.97 18.93 -8.39
C ASN A 48 10.10 17.77 -8.92
N THR A 49 10.41 17.24 -10.10
CA THR A 49 9.72 16.05 -10.64
C THR A 49 10.06 14.78 -9.86
N ALA A 50 11.32 14.60 -9.45
CA ALA A 50 11.73 13.48 -8.62
C ALA A 50 11.08 13.54 -7.23
N GLU A 51 11.04 14.72 -6.61
CA GLU A 51 10.35 14.94 -5.33
C GLU A 51 8.85 14.65 -5.42
N TRP A 52 8.18 15.07 -6.50
CA TRP A 52 6.76 14.76 -6.70
C TRP A 52 6.50 13.25 -6.84
N LEU A 53 7.36 12.51 -7.55
CA LEU A 53 7.27 11.06 -7.66
C LEU A 53 7.50 10.36 -6.31
N LEU A 54 8.47 10.84 -5.54
CA LEU A 54 8.77 10.32 -4.20
C LEU A 54 7.63 10.58 -3.21
N HIS A 55 7.02 11.77 -3.23
CA HIS A 55 5.86 12.08 -2.37
C HIS A 55 4.64 11.22 -2.70
N GLY A 56 4.40 10.91 -3.97
CA GLY A 56 3.32 9.99 -4.37
C GLY A 56 3.53 8.59 -3.79
N GLN A 57 4.77 8.08 -3.88
CA GLN A 57 5.11 6.77 -3.32
C GLN A 57 5.05 6.76 -1.78
N GLU A 58 5.55 7.80 -1.11
CA GLU A 58 5.48 7.89 0.36
C GLU A 58 4.04 7.90 0.86
N GLN A 59 3.17 8.71 0.25
CA GLN A 59 1.75 8.75 0.59
C GLN A 59 1.09 7.39 0.43
N THR A 60 1.36 6.67 -0.68
CA THR A 60 0.81 5.33 -0.87
C THR A 60 1.33 4.34 0.19
N MET A 61 2.62 4.38 0.52
CA MET A 61 3.20 3.52 1.54
C MET A 61 2.62 3.80 2.93
N GLN A 62 2.38 5.06 3.27
CA GLN A 62 1.72 5.47 4.51
C GLN A 62 0.28 4.95 4.57
N VAL A 63 -0.49 5.05 3.48
CA VAL A 63 -1.86 4.51 3.42
C VAL A 63 -1.88 2.99 3.59
N PHE A 64 -1.05 2.25 2.84
CA PHE A 64 -1.01 0.78 2.97
C PHE A 64 -0.54 0.34 4.35
N SER A 65 0.45 1.02 4.95
CA SER A 65 0.90 0.70 6.31
C SER A 65 -0.19 0.92 7.35
N ALA A 66 -0.97 2.01 7.24
CA ALA A 66 -2.11 2.26 8.12
C ALA A 66 -3.21 1.20 7.96
N ILE A 67 -3.50 0.77 6.73
CA ILE A 67 -4.47 -0.31 6.45
C ILE A 67 -4.01 -1.62 7.11
N ARG A 68 -2.73 -2.00 6.93
CA ARG A 68 -2.17 -3.20 7.57
C ARG A 68 -2.23 -3.10 9.09
N ALA A 69 -1.92 -1.93 9.67
CA ALA A 69 -1.99 -1.72 11.11
C ALA A 69 -3.42 -1.87 11.64
N ALA A 70 -4.41 -1.30 10.96
CA ALA A 70 -5.82 -1.43 11.33
C ALA A 70 -6.33 -2.87 11.22
N ASN A 71 -5.95 -3.59 10.15
CA ASN A 71 -6.32 -5.01 9.97
C ASN A 71 -5.72 -5.88 11.09
N ARG A 72 -4.43 -5.68 11.43
CA ARG A 72 -3.80 -6.37 12.56
C ARG A 72 -4.44 -6.04 13.89
N ALA A 73 -4.74 -4.77 14.14
CA ALA A 73 -5.41 -4.37 15.38
C ALA A 73 -6.79 -5.05 15.54
N ALA A 74 -7.55 -5.15 14.45
CA ALA A 74 -8.83 -5.88 14.46
C ALA A 74 -8.64 -7.37 14.77
N ARG A 75 -7.69 -8.03 14.09
CA ARG A 75 -7.37 -9.45 14.35
C ARG A 75 -6.92 -9.70 15.78
N LEU A 76 -6.07 -8.84 16.32
CA LEU A 76 -5.60 -8.93 17.70
C LEU A 76 -6.74 -8.77 18.70
N ALA A 77 -7.67 -7.84 18.46
CA ALA A 77 -8.85 -7.68 19.32
C ALA A 77 -9.70 -8.96 19.33
N ASP A 78 -9.95 -9.55 18.17
CA ASP A 78 -10.68 -10.81 18.05
C ASP A 78 -9.96 -11.98 18.74
N GLU A 79 -8.63 -12.05 18.62
CA GLU A 79 -7.82 -13.06 19.31
C GLU A 79 -7.87 -12.91 20.83
N THR A 80 -7.90 -11.67 21.36
CA THR A 80 -8.01 -11.44 22.80
C THR A 80 -9.35 -11.88 23.36
N GLU A 81 -10.45 -11.56 22.69
CA GLU A 81 -11.79 -12.00 23.08
C GLU A 81 -11.90 -13.52 23.04
N HIS A 82 -11.36 -14.13 21.99
CA HIS A 82 -11.32 -15.57 21.87
C HIS A 82 -10.45 -16.24 22.95
N HIS A 83 -9.30 -15.65 23.31
CA HIS A 83 -8.45 -16.17 24.38
C HIS A 83 -9.18 -16.16 25.73
N ASP A 84 -9.88 -15.06 26.03
CA ASP A 84 -10.74 -14.96 27.22
C ASP A 84 -11.86 -16.02 27.20
N ALA A 85 -12.52 -16.22 26.06
CA ALA A 85 -13.54 -17.26 25.91
C ALA A 85 -12.97 -18.67 26.16
N LYS A 86 -11.79 -19.00 25.61
CA LYS A 86 -11.13 -20.29 25.85
C LYS A 86 -10.70 -20.45 27.29
N GLN A 87 -10.22 -19.38 27.93
CA GLN A 87 -9.88 -19.41 29.34
C GLN A 87 -11.11 -19.71 30.20
N LYS A 88 -12.24 -19.04 29.93
CA LYS A 88 -13.52 -19.31 30.60
C LYS A 88 -13.98 -20.76 30.42
N ILE A 89 -13.92 -21.29 29.19
CA ILE A 89 -14.24 -22.70 28.91
C ILE A 89 -13.32 -23.62 29.71
N THR A 90 -12.00 -23.36 29.67
CA THR A 90 -10.99 -24.15 30.36
C THR A 90 -11.26 -24.18 31.86
N THR A 91 -11.49 -23.03 32.49
CA THR A 91 -11.82 -22.93 33.91
C THR A 91 -13.09 -23.70 34.26
N ALA A 92 -14.12 -23.63 33.41
CA ALA A 92 -15.38 -24.35 33.63
C ALA A 92 -15.22 -25.88 33.57
N ILE A 93 -14.31 -26.40 32.74
CA ILE A 93 -14.17 -27.85 32.52
C ILE A 93 -13.03 -28.51 33.33
N THR A 94 -12.11 -27.73 33.90
CA THR A 94 -10.88 -28.25 34.55
C THR A 94 -11.15 -29.27 35.66
N GLY A 95 -12.29 -29.15 36.37
CA GLY A 95 -12.67 -30.07 37.45
C GLY A 95 -13.54 -31.25 37.01
N ASP A 96 -13.99 -31.29 35.76
CA ASP A 96 -14.93 -32.30 35.28
C ASP A 96 -14.20 -33.52 34.72
N ASN A 97 -14.47 -34.70 35.27
CA ASN A 97 -13.90 -35.96 34.81
C ASN A 97 -14.35 -36.33 33.39
N CYS A 98 -15.46 -35.77 32.90
CA CYS A 98 -15.92 -36.00 31.54
C CYS A 98 -15.03 -35.30 30.52
N SER A 99 -14.41 -34.17 30.88
CA SER A 99 -13.58 -33.36 29.99
C SER A 99 -12.34 -34.11 29.47
N THR A 100 -11.77 -35.00 30.27
CA THR A 100 -10.58 -35.78 29.91
C THR A 100 -10.91 -37.11 29.23
N ARG A 101 -12.18 -37.52 29.23
CA ARG A 101 -12.60 -38.77 28.58
C ARG A 101 -12.52 -38.63 27.06
N PRO A 102 -12.01 -39.67 26.37
CA PRO A 102 -11.99 -39.68 24.91
C PRO A 102 -13.41 -39.73 24.36
N VAL A 103 -13.64 -38.99 23.28
CA VAL A 103 -14.81 -39.17 22.43
C VAL A 103 -14.72 -40.56 21.79
N PRO A 104 -15.84 -41.31 21.66
CA PRO A 104 -15.83 -42.63 21.02
C PRO A 104 -15.13 -42.60 19.65
N ALA A 105 -14.22 -43.56 19.41
CA ALA A 105 -13.37 -43.58 18.23
C ALA A 105 -14.15 -43.46 16.92
N VAL A 106 -15.27 -44.18 16.79
CA VAL A 106 -16.16 -44.14 15.61
C VAL A 106 -16.66 -42.72 15.30
N ALA A 107 -16.97 -41.92 16.33
CA ALA A 107 -17.42 -40.54 16.11
C ALA A 107 -16.24 -39.62 15.70
N ALA A 108 -15.08 -39.78 16.33
CA ALA A 108 -13.89 -39.03 15.97
C ALA A 108 -13.39 -39.37 14.55
N ASP A 109 -13.46 -40.64 14.14
CA ASP A 109 -13.13 -41.09 12.79
C ASP A 109 -14.07 -40.51 11.74
N ARG A 110 -15.38 -40.45 12.02
CA ARG A 110 -16.36 -39.82 11.13
C ARG A 110 -16.07 -38.34 10.92
N LEU A 111 -15.68 -37.61 11.97
CA LEU A 111 -15.32 -36.19 11.85
C LEU A 111 -14.07 -36.00 10.98
N ARG A 112 -13.05 -36.84 11.15
CA ARG A 112 -11.84 -36.82 10.31
C ARG A 112 -12.14 -37.09 8.85
N GLU A 113 -13.08 -38.00 8.57
CA GLU A 113 -13.46 -38.30 7.20
C GLU A 113 -14.17 -37.11 6.54
N LEU A 114 -15.06 -36.44 7.27
CA LEU A 114 -15.73 -35.23 6.78
C LEU A 114 -14.74 -34.11 6.45
N GLU A 115 -13.73 -33.90 7.29
CA GLU A 115 -12.65 -32.92 7.05
C GLU A 115 -11.91 -33.19 5.73
N LYS A 116 -11.64 -34.46 5.41
CA LYS A 116 -10.97 -34.85 4.15
C LYS A 116 -11.84 -34.67 2.92
N THR A 117 -13.14 -34.96 3.03
CA THR A 117 -14.07 -34.91 1.89
C THR A 117 -14.40 -33.51 1.40
N HIS A 118 -14.05 -32.47 2.17
CA HIS A 118 -14.27 -31.07 1.80
C HIS A 118 -12.95 -30.29 1.67
N PRO A 119 -12.12 -30.61 0.65
CA PRO A 119 -10.90 -29.84 0.42
C PRO A 119 -11.25 -28.38 0.09
N VAL A 120 -10.63 -27.45 0.81
CA VAL A 120 -10.69 -26.02 0.48
C VAL A 120 -10.00 -25.83 -0.88
N PRO A 121 -10.67 -25.26 -1.89
CA PRO A 121 -10.04 -25.04 -3.19
C PRO A 121 -8.84 -24.10 -3.04
N SER A 122 -7.65 -24.56 -3.47
CA SER A 122 -6.47 -23.69 -3.54
C SER A 122 -6.70 -22.60 -4.58
N VAL A 123 -6.81 -21.36 -4.12
CA VAL A 123 -6.82 -20.18 -4.98
C VAL A 123 -5.38 -19.87 -5.38
N VAL A 124 -5.10 -19.77 -6.69
CA VAL A 124 -3.79 -19.35 -7.20
C VAL A 124 -3.68 -17.83 -7.01
N ILE A 125 -2.80 -17.39 -6.13
CA ILE A 125 -2.51 -15.98 -5.88
C ILE A 125 -1.45 -15.53 -6.90
N LEU A 126 -1.76 -14.51 -7.72
CA LEU A 126 -0.79 -13.88 -8.63
C LEU A 126 0.27 -13.10 -7.83
N PRO A 127 1.48 -12.89 -8.38
CA PRO A 127 2.67 -12.55 -7.59
C PRO A 127 2.68 -11.12 -6.99
N GLU A 128 1.65 -10.30 -7.16
CA GLU A 128 1.65 -8.88 -6.78
C GLU A 128 0.46 -8.47 -5.92
N THR A 129 0.06 -9.34 -4.99
CA THR A 129 -0.94 -9.02 -3.96
C THR A 129 -0.35 -9.17 -2.56
N ASP A 130 -0.58 -8.19 -1.69
CA ASP A 130 -0.17 -8.19 -0.29
C ASP A 130 -0.57 -9.50 0.41
N ALA A 131 0.42 -10.30 0.81
CA ALA A 131 0.20 -11.61 1.42
C ALA A 131 -0.70 -11.54 2.65
N GLU A 132 -0.56 -10.49 3.47
CA GLU A 132 -1.37 -10.23 4.67
C GLU A 132 -2.85 -9.97 4.36
N LEU A 133 -3.17 -9.42 3.18
CA LEU A 133 -4.54 -9.16 2.73
C LEU A 133 -5.18 -10.37 2.03
N THR A 134 -4.36 -11.32 1.59
CA THR A 134 -4.80 -12.53 0.88
C THR A 134 -4.62 -13.81 1.68
N GLU A 135 -4.15 -13.71 2.92
CA GLU A 135 -3.92 -14.87 3.78
C GLU A 135 -5.25 -15.56 4.07
N ALA A 136 -5.30 -16.86 3.81
CA ALA A 136 -6.48 -17.67 4.13
C ALA A 136 -6.67 -17.71 5.64
N THR A 137 -7.93 -17.66 6.09
CA THR A 137 -8.22 -17.89 7.51
C THR A 137 -7.74 -19.30 7.90
N PRO A 138 -6.82 -19.44 8.87
CA PRO A 138 -6.30 -20.75 9.25
C PRO A 138 -7.44 -21.61 9.82
N VAL A 139 -7.53 -22.84 9.34
CA VAL A 139 -8.49 -23.84 9.87
C VAL A 139 -7.83 -24.55 11.05
N PRO A 140 -8.41 -24.50 12.26
CA PRO A 140 -7.81 -25.13 13.43
C PRO A 140 -7.84 -26.66 13.28
N PRO A 141 -6.68 -27.35 13.45
CA PRO A 141 -6.63 -28.79 13.28
C PRO A 141 -7.44 -29.49 14.37
N MET A 142 -8.11 -30.59 14.00
CA MET A 142 -8.79 -31.44 14.96
C MET A 142 -7.79 -32.01 15.99
N PRO A 143 -8.05 -31.86 17.31
CA PRO A 143 -7.13 -32.34 18.34
C PRO A 143 -7.07 -33.87 18.39
N GLN A 144 -5.89 -34.41 18.70
CA GLN A 144 -5.64 -35.84 18.82
C GLN A 144 -4.93 -36.15 20.15
N PRO A 145 -5.49 -37.00 21.03
CA PRO A 145 -6.82 -37.61 20.95
C PRO A 145 -7.96 -36.58 21.15
N LEU A 146 -9.11 -36.80 20.52
CA LEU A 146 -10.28 -35.96 20.74
C LEU A 146 -10.95 -36.36 22.07
N THR A 147 -10.80 -35.54 23.10
CA THR A 147 -11.58 -35.63 24.35
C THR A 147 -12.80 -34.71 24.31
N TRP A 148 -13.75 -34.90 25.23
CA TRP A 148 -14.90 -34.00 25.34
C TRP A 148 -14.50 -32.56 25.70
N GLY A 149 -13.47 -32.38 26.52
CA GLY A 149 -12.93 -31.05 26.81
C GLY A 149 -12.22 -30.43 25.61
N ALA A 150 -11.43 -31.24 24.89
CA ALA A 150 -10.77 -30.79 23.67
C ALA A 150 -11.76 -30.41 22.57
N SER A 151 -12.91 -31.10 22.46
CA SER A 151 -13.94 -30.75 21.48
C SER A 151 -14.59 -29.39 21.78
N LEU A 152 -14.78 -29.03 23.05
CA LEU A 152 -15.28 -27.71 23.43
C LEU A 152 -14.31 -26.59 23.06
N LEU A 153 -13.02 -26.77 23.35
CA LEU A 153 -11.98 -25.82 22.97
C LEU A 153 -11.84 -25.70 21.45
N TRP A 154 -11.89 -26.84 20.73
CA TRP A 154 -11.83 -26.86 19.28
C TRP A 154 -13.05 -26.20 18.63
N ASN A 155 -14.25 -26.37 19.19
CA ASN A 155 -15.44 -25.63 18.73
C ASN A 155 -15.28 -24.12 18.90
N ALA A 156 -14.65 -23.65 19.98
CA ALA A 156 -14.34 -22.23 20.16
C ALA A 156 -13.37 -21.73 19.09
N ASP A 157 -12.31 -22.50 18.81
CA ASP A 157 -11.34 -22.19 17.74
C ASP A 157 -12.02 -22.12 16.36
N LEU A 158 -12.93 -23.07 16.07
CA LEU A 158 -13.70 -23.09 14.82
C LEU A 158 -14.65 -21.89 14.69
N LEU A 159 -15.33 -21.51 15.78
CA LEU A 159 -16.23 -20.35 15.78
C LEU A 159 -15.46 -19.04 15.56
N MET A 160 -14.27 -18.91 16.14
CA MET A 160 -13.39 -17.77 15.87
C MET A 160 -12.99 -17.72 14.39
N ALA A 161 -12.54 -18.83 13.82
CA ALA A 161 -12.17 -18.90 12.40
C ALA A 161 -13.36 -18.54 11.48
N LEU A 162 -14.55 -19.04 11.77
CA LEU A 162 -15.77 -18.66 11.05
C LEU A 162 -16.13 -17.18 11.21
N GLY A 163 -15.99 -16.63 12.41
CA GLY A 163 -16.19 -15.21 12.70
C GLY A 163 -15.25 -14.33 11.87
N GLN A 164 -13.96 -14.68 11.86
CA GLN A 164 -12.95 -13.97 11.07
C GLN A 164 -13.27 -14.04 9.57
N CYS A 165 -13.57 -15.23 9.06
CA CYS A 165 -13.93 -15.44 7.66
C CYS A 165 -15.17 -14.62 7.26
N ASN A 166 -16.17 -14.52 8.14
CA ASN A 166 -17.38 -13.74 7.88
C ASN A 166 -17.12 -12.22 7.89
N ARG A 167 -16.26 -11.74 8.80
CA ARG A 167 -15.81 -10.34 8.82
C ARG A 167 -15.01 -9.99 7.57
N ASP A 168 -14.07 -10.84 7.16
CA ASP A 168 -13.28 -10.67 5.95
C ASP A 168 -14.19 -10.63 4.70
N LYS A 169 -15.19 -11.53 4.62
CA LYS A 169 -16.19 -11.48 3.54
C LYS A 169 -17.03 -10.19 3.56
N ALA A 170 -17.37 -9.67 4.73
CA ALA A 170 -18.13 -8.42 4.85
C ALA A 170 -17.31 -7.21 4.39
N SER A 171 -16.03 -7.12 4.80
CA SER A 171 -15.13 -6.03 4.41
C SER A 171 -14.89 -6.02 2.89
N VAL A 172 -14.71 -7.19 2.28
CA VAL A 172 -14.61 -7.32 0.81
C VAL A 172 -15.88 -6.81 0.12
N ARG A 173 -17.07 -7.20 0.58
CA ARG A 173 -18.35 -6.72 0.00
C ARG A 173 -18.50 -5.21 0.11
N GLU A 174 -18.06 -4.62 1.21
CA GLU A 174 -18.11 -3.18 1.42
C GLU A 174 -17.15 -2.44 0.47
N GLN A 175 -15.93 -2.96 0.29
CA GLN A 175 -14.96 -2.40 -0.66
C GLN A 175 -15.45 -2.51 -2.11
N GLU A 176 -16.03 -3.66 -2.49
CA GLU A 176 -16.64 -3.85 -3.81
C GLU A 176 -17.75 -2.83 -4.08
N THR A 177 -18.58 -2.55 -3.08
CA THR A 177 -19.65 -1.54 -3.16
C THR A 177 -19.06 -0.15 -3.34
N ARG A 178 -18.10 0.26 -2.51
CA ARG A 178 -17.40 1.55 -2.65
C ARG A 178 -16.74 1.69 -4.02
N ARG A 179 -16.12 0.61 -4.53
CA ARG A 179 -15.52 0.62 -5.86
C ARG A 179 -16.58 0.91 -6.92
N LYS A 180 -17.74 0.24 -6.88
CA LYS A 180 -18.86 0.49 -7.81
C LYS A 180 -19.37 1.91 -7.75
N GLU A 181 -19.60 2.47 -6.55
CA GLU A 181 -20.04 3.85 -6.38
C GLU A 181 -19.06 4.88 -6.97
N ILE A 182 -17.74 4.62 -6.87
CA ILE A 182 -16.71 5.46 -7.49
C ILE A 182 -16.78 5.36 -9.02
N TYR A 183 -17.00 4.16 -9.57
CA TYR A 183 -17.18 3.97 -11.00
C TYR A 183 -18.44 4.65 -11.53
N GLU A 184 -19.57 4.51 -10.83
CA GLU A 184 -20.86 5.12 -11.21
C GLU A 184 -20.84 6.65 -11.12
N ARG A 185 -20.05 7.24 -10.21
CA ARG A 185 -19.84 8.69 -10.13
C ARG A 185 -18.84 9.24 -11.16
N ARG A 186 -18.19 8.40 -11.95
CA ARG A 186 -17.23 8.87 -12.96
C ARG A 186 -18.00 9.61 -14.08
N PRO A 187 -17.73 10.91 -14.31
CA PRO A 187 -18.35 11.61 -15.44
C PRO A 187 -17.90 10.97 -16.76
N GLU A 188 -18.84 10.82 -17.69
CA GLU A 188 -18.59 10.28 -19.02
C GLU A 188 -17.44 11.05 -19.71
N PRO A 189 -16.45 10.35 -20.29
CA PRO A 189 -15.37 11.00 -21.04
C PRO A 189 -15.94 11.57 -22.33
N GLY A 190 -16.51 12.77 -22.25
CA GLY A 190 -17.17 13.44 -23.38
C GLY A 190 -18.10 14.60 -23.00
N GLY A 191 -18.42 14.81 -21.72
CA GLY A 191 -19.23 15.94 -21.24
C GLY A 191 -18.45 17.25 -21.19
N GLY A 192 -17.94 17.71 -22.33
CA GLY A 192 -17.35 19.03 -22.48
C GLY A 192 -18.33 20.13 -22.10
N ALA A 193 -17.79 21.14 -21.42
CA ALA A 193 -18.44 22.38 -21.04
C ALA A 193 -19.50 22.88 -22.04
N ALA A 194 -20.75 22.95 -21.60
CA ALA A 194 -21.71 23.91 -22.13
C ALA A 194 -21.83 25.03 -21.09
N ALA A 195 -20.98 26.04 -21.24
CA ALA A 195 -21.15 27.33 -20.58
C ALA A 195 -22.51 27.93 -20.94
N ARG A 196 -23.21 28.46 -19.93
CA ARG A 196 -24.16 29.56 -20.06
C ARG A 196 -23.92 30.53 -18.93
#